data_AF-A0A3D2L5H5-F1
#
_entry.id   AF-A0A3D2L5H5-F1
#
_cell.length_a   1.000
_cell.length_b   1.000
_cell.length_c   1.000
_cell.angle_alpha   90.00
_cell.angle_beta   90.00
_cell.angle_gamma   90.00
#
_symmetry.space_group_name_H-M   'P 1'
#
loop_
_entity.id
_entity.type
_entity.pdbx_description
1 polymer ?
#
loop_
_entity_poly.entity_id
_entity_poly.type
_entity_poly.pdbx_seq_one_letter_code
_entity_poly.pdbx_strand_id
1 'polypeptide(L)'
;PDEIAGIRKNIGWPHAPFEIPDAIEKAWKKVGERGVEARKAWKERQMASPHKGEFNAAMAGRLPKNLSKAIIKHKKAVVEGGEKKATRQWSGAALEVITNLVPETVGGSAD
;
A
#
# COMPACT_ATOMS: atom_id res chain seq x y z
N PRO A 1 -4.52 40.05 0.26
CA PRO A 1 -5.99 40.22 0.16
C PRO A 1 -6.38 40.85 -1.19
N ASP A 2 -5.72 41.95 -1.54
CA ASP A 2 -5.99 42.70 -2.79
C ASP A 2 -5.59 41.90 -4.05
N GLU A 3 -4.48 41.16 -4.00
CA GLU A 3 -4.07 40.26 -5.08
C GLU A 3 -5.13 39.18 -5.39
N ILE A 4 -5.74 38.59 -4.37
CA ILE A 4 -6.80 37.57 -4.54
C ILE A 4 -8.04 38.18 -5.17
N ALA A 5 -8.43 39.38 -4.73
CA ALA A 5 -9.57 40.11 -5.29
C ALA A 5 -9.32 40.51 -6.75
N GLY A 6 -8.11 40.99 -7.06
CA GLY A 6 -7.67 41.33 -8.41
C GLY A 6 -7.73 40.12 -9.36
N ILE A 7 -7.20 38.97 -8.94
CA ILE A 7 -7.24 37.74 -9.73
C ILE A 7 -8.68 37.28 -9.96
N ARG A 8 -9.52 37.25 -8.92
CA ARG A 8 -10.93 36.83 -9.05
C ARG A 8 -11.70 37.68 -10.05
N LYS A 9 -11.47 39.01 -10.04
CA LYS A 9 -12.05 39.91 -11.04
C LYS A 9 -11.54 39.60 -12.45
N ASN A 10 -10.22 39.41 -12.61
CA ASN A 10 -9.61 39.15 -13.91
C ASN A 10 -10.07 37.84 -14.57
N ILE A 11 -10.33 36.79 -13.78
CA ILE A 11 -10.81 35.49 -14.30
C ILE A 11 -12.33 35.34 -14.27
N GLY A 12 -13.07 36.38 -13.84
CA GLY A 12 -14.53 36.33 -13.75
C GLY A 12 -15.04 35.33 -12.71
N TRP A 13 -14.41 35.25 -11.54
CA TRP A 13 -14.78 34.37 -10.44
C TRP A 13 -15.48 35.14 -9.31
N PRO A 14 -16.82 35.25 -9.30
CA PRO A 14 -17.55 36.03 -8.31
C PRO A 14 -17.76 35.31 -6.97
N HIS A 15 -17.54 34.00 -6.93
CA HIS A 15 -17.82 33.16 -5.76
C HIS A 15 -16.88 33.50 -4.60
N ALA A 16 -17.32 33.25 -3.37
CA ALA A 16 -16.52 33.46 -2.16
C ALA A 16 -15.36 32.43 -2.04
N PRO A 17 -14.43 32.59 -1.08
CA PRO A 17 -13.48 31.52 -0.75
C PRO A 17 -14.21 30.22 -0.38
N PHE A 18 -13.76 29.10 -0.97
CA PHE A 18 -14.33 27.75 -0.78
C PHE A 18 -15.76 27.55 -1.28
N GLU A 19 -16.36 28.54 -1.94
CA GLU A 19 -17.62 28.37 -2.67
C GLU A 19 -17.32 27.83 -4.08
N ILE A 20 -17.81 26.63 -4.36
CA ILE A 20 -17.67 25.98 -5.67
C ILE A 20 -19.05 25.97 -6.34
N PRO A 21 -19.19 26.56 -7.54
CA PRO A 21 -20.44 26.54 -8.28
C PRO A 21 -20.93 25.12 -8.56
N ASP A 22 -22.23 24.89 -8.43
CA ASP A 22 -22.88 23.59 -8.69
C ASP A 22 -22.49 22.98 -10.04
N ALA A 23 -22.40 23.80 -11.10
CA ALA A 23 -22.04 23.32 -12.43
C ALA A 23 -20.62 22.74 -12.46
N ILE A 24 -19.68 23.38 -11.77
CA ILE A 24 -18.29 22.93 -11.65
C ILE A 24 -18.25 21.66 -10.79
N GLU A 25 -18.92 21.66 -9.64
CA GLU A 25 -18.95 20.49 -8.76
C GLU A 25 -19.55 19.26 -9.48
N LYS A 26 -20.68 19.44 -10.18
CA LYS A 26 -21.32 18.37 -10.96
C LYS A 26 -20.42 17.86 -12.08
N ALA A 27 -19.72 18.75 -12.79
CA ALA A 27 -18.78 18.35 -13.83
C ALA A 27 -17.65 17.47 -13.26
N TRP A 28 -17.07 17.86 -12.12
CA TRP A 28 -16.03 17.09 -11.45
C TRP A 28 -16.54 15.76 -10.87
N LYS A 29 -17.74 15.74 -10.28
CA LYS A 29 -18.39 14.50 -9.81
C LYS A 29 -18.60 13.51 -10.96
N LYS A 30 -19.11 13.98 -12.10
CA LYS A 30 -19.30 13.16 -13.31
C LYS A 30 -17.99 12.56 -13.83
N VAL A 31 -16.89 13.31 -13.79
CA VAL A 31 -15.55 12.77 -14.14
C VAL A 31 -15.13 11.71 -13.12
N GLY A 32 -15.40 11.92 -11.84
CA GLY A 32 -15.13 10.97 -10.76
C GLY A 32 -15.88 9.64 -10.90
N GLU A 33 -17.08 9.65 -11.48
CA GLU A 33 -17.91 8.46 -11.72
C GLU A 33 -17.28 7.49 -12.74
N ARG A 34 -16.33 7.93 -13.58
CA ARG A 34 -15.66 7.09 -14.59
C ARG A 34 -15.03 5.82 -14.00
N GLY A 35 -14.62 5.85 -12.73
CA GLY A 35 -14.00 4.72 -12.06
C GLY A 35 -14.96 3.65 -11.54
N VAL A 36 -16.28 3.91 -11.51
CA VAL A 36 -17.25 3.05 -10.82
C VAL A 36 -17.28 1.64 -11.41
N GLU A 37 -17.53 1.51 -12.71
CA GLU A 37 -17.62 0.19 -13.36
C GLU A 37 -16.28 -0.55 -13.37
N ALA A 38 -15.18 0.17 -13.59
CA ALA A 38 -13.84 -0.42 -13.54
C ALA A 38 -13.52 -0.97 -12.14
N ARG A 39 -13.87 -0.23 -11.08
CA ARG A 39 -13.68 -0.67 -9.69
C ARG A 39 -14.59 -1.84 -9.34
N LYS A 40 -15.85 -1.82 -9.79
CA LYS A 40 -16.81 -2.91 -9.59
C LYS A 40 -16.30 -4.21 -10.22
N ALA A 41 -15.97 -4.16 -11.52
CA ALA A 41 -15.44 -5.32 -12.25
C ALA A 41 -14.12 -5.84 -11.63
N TRP A 42 -13.24 -4.94 -11.17
CA TRP A 42 -12.02 -5.34 -10.47
C TRP A 42 -12.33 -6.07 -9.15
N LYS A 43 -13.27 -5.56 -8.35
CA LYS A 43 -13.68 -6.20 -7.08
C LYS A 43 -14.27 -7.59 -7.32
N GLU A 44 -15.10 -7.75 -8.35
CA GLU A 44 -15.66 -9.06 -8.72
C GLU A 44 -14.55 -10.07 -9.06
N ARG A 45 -13.58 -9.68 -9.89
CA ARG A 45 -12.41 -10.53 -10.19
C ARG A 45 -11.58 -10.85 -8.96
N GLN A 46 -11.39 -9.86 -8.08
CA GLN A 46 -10.63 -10.05 -6.85
C GLN A 46 -11.31 -11.04 -5.90
N MET A 47 -12.64 -10.94 -5.72
CA MET A 47 -13.40 -11.85 -4.85
C MET A 47 -13.48 -13.28 -5.38
N ALA A 48 -13.44 -13.45 -6.71
CA ALA A 48 -13.41 -14.76 -7.37
C ALA A 48 -12.02 -15.40 -7.41
N SER A 49 -10.94 -14.64 -7.14
CA SER A 49 -9.58 -15.15 -7.20
C SER A 49 -9.29 -16.18 -6.09
N PRO A 50 -8.59 -17.30 -6.39
CA PRO A 50 -8.09 -18.20 -5.36
C PRO A 50 -7.08 -17.53 -4.42
N HIS A 51 -6.39 -16.47 -4.88
CA HIS A 51 -5.40 -15.73 -4.10
C HIS A 51 -5.98 -14.56 -3.30
N LYS A 52 -7.31 -14.41 -3.21
CA LYS A 52 -7.95 -13.29 -2.51
C LYS A 52 -7.52 -13.15 -1.04
N GLY A 53 -7.23 -14.28 -0.39
CA GLY A 53 -6.77 -14.32 1.00
C GLY A 53 -5.41 -13.64 1.16
N GLU A 54 -4.42 -14.08 0.36
CA GLU A 54 -3.06 -13.51 0.32
C GLU A 54 -3.10 -12.02 -0.04
N PHE A 55 -3.82 -11.67 -1.10
CA PHE A 55 -3.97 -10.27 -1.53
C PHE A 55 -4.56 -9.38 -0.41
N ASN A 56 -5.64 -9.82 0.24
CA ASN A 56 -6.28 -9.06 1.30
C ASN A 56 -5.43 -8.99 2.58
N ALA A 57 -4.56 -9.97 2.82
CA ALA A 57 -3.62 -9.93 3.94
C ALA A 57 -2.52 -8.88 3.66
N ALA A 58 -1.91 -8.93 2.47
CA ALA A 58 -0.88 -8.00 2.04
C ALA A 58 -1.40 -6.54 2.03
N MET A 59 -2.56 -6.29 1.41
CA MET A 59 -3.17 -4.96 1.37
C MET A 59 -3.56 -4.42 2.75
N ALA A 60 -3.82 -5.29 3.73
CA ALA A 60 -4.14 -4.91 5.10
C ALA A 60 -2.88 -4.78 5.99
N GLY A 61 -1.68 -5.06 5.47
CA GLY A 61 -0.44 -5.11 6.26
C GLY A 61 -0.46 -6.20 7.34
N ARG A 62 -1.23 -7.28 7.14
CA ARG A 62 -1.35 -8.37 8.11
C ARG A 62 -0.32 -9.45 7.84
N LEU A 63 0.62 -9.61 8.76
CA LEU A 63 1.61 -10.68 8.71
C LEU A 63 1.02 -12.06 9.09
N PRO A 64 1.62 -13.16 8.60
CA PRO A 64 1.25 -14.51 9.00
C PRO A 64 1.35 -14.70 10.52
N LYS A 65 0.32 -15.29 11.13
CA LYS A 65 0.26 -15.50 12.60
C LYS A 65 1.41 -16.35 13.15
N ASN A 66 2.00 -17.20 12.33
CA ASN A 66 3.12 -18.07 12.69
C ASN A 66 4.50 -17.43 12.50
N LEU A 67 4.60 -16.24 11.91
CA LEU A 67 5.88 -15.57 11.64
C LEU A 67 6.70 -15.39 12.92
N SER A 68 6.10 -14.84 13.98
CA SER A 68 6.81 -14.64 15.25
C SER A 68 7.35 -15.94 15.84
N LYS A 69 6.59 -17.05 15.74
CA LYS A 69 7.05 -18.37 16.19
C LYS A 69 8.22 -18.87 15.35
N ALA A 70 8.17 -18.69 14.03
CA ALA A 70 9.25 -19.09 13.13
C ALA A 70 10.55 -18.30 13.39
N ILE A 71 10.43 -16.99 13.61
CA ILE A 71 11.58 -16.13 13.96
C ILE A 71 12.17 -16.55 15.31
N ILE A 72 11.35 -16.81 16.33
CA ILE A 72 11.83 -17.30 17.63
C ILE A 72 12.56 -18.63 17.48
N LYS A 73 12.00 -19.57 16.70
CA LYS A 73 12.63 -20.86 16.41
C LYS A 73 13.98 -20.68 15.72
N HIS A 74 14.06 -19.79 14.71
CA HIS A 74 15.31 -19.49 14.01
C HIS A 74 16.35 -18.90 14.97
N LYS A 75 15.98 -17.88 15.77
CA LYS A 75 16.88 -17.29 16.78
C LYS A 75 17.44 -18.34 17.74
N LYS A 76 16.58 -19.25 18.22
CA LYS A 76 17.00 -20.34 19.11
C LYS A 76 18.02 -21.26 18.43
N ALA A 77 17.74 -21.68 17.20
CA ALA A 77 18.66 -22.51 16.42
C ALA A 77 20.02 -21.84 16.16
N VAL A 78 20.04 -20.52 15.92
CA VAL A 78 21.29 -19.76 15.75
C VAL A 78 22.11 -19.75 17.05
N VAL A 79 21.46 -19.49 18.20
CA VAL A 79 22.14 -19.46 19.50
C VAL A 79 22.68 -20.85 19.89
N GLU A 80 21.87 -21.89 19.70
CA GLU A 80 22.25 -23.27 20.06
C GLU A 80 23.28 -23.88 19.10
N GLY A 81 23.24 -23.52 17.82
CA GLY A 81 24.16 -24.03 16.80
C GLY A 81 25.58 -23.50 16.91
N GLY A 82 25.78 -22.32 17.53
CA GLY A 82 27.11 -21.77 17.83
C GLY A 82 27.97 -21.42 16.59
N GLU A 83 27.36 -21.36 15.41
CA GLU A 83 28.08 -21.07 14.17
C GLU A 83 28.61 -19.63 14.12
N LYS A 84 29.85 -19.46 13.65
CA LYS A 84 30.46 -18.14 13.45
C LYS A 84 30.37 -17.74 11.97
N LYS A 85 29.27 -17.11 11.58
CA LYS A 85 29.07 -16.54 10.24
C LYS A 85 29.10 -15.01 10.28
N ALA A 86 29.42 -14.39 9.14
CA ALA A 86 29.34 -12.94 9.00
C ALA A 86 27.88 -12.47 9.13
N THR A 87 27.66 -11.27 9.67
CA THR A 87 26.30 -10.72 9.86
C THR A 87 25.50 -10.64 8.56
N ARG A 88 26.15 -10.42 7.41
CA ARG A 88 25.51 -10.49 6.08
C ARG A 88 24.90 -11.86 5.78
N GLN A 89 25.57 -12.95 6.18
CA GLN A 89 25.06 -14.32 5.99
C GLN A 89 23.90 -14.59 6.95
N TRP A 90 23.98 -14.09 8.18
CA TRP A 90 22.86 -14.17 9.12
C TRP A 90 21.64 -13.37 8.69
N SER A 91 21.86 -12.20 8.06
CA SER A 91 20.77 -11.45 7.41
C SER A 91 20.09 -12.27 6.32
N GLY A 92 20.88 -12.95 5.47
CA GLY A 92 20.36 -13.87 4.45
C GLY A 92 19.52 -15.01 5.06
N ALA A 93 20.03 -15.67 6.10
CA ALA A 93 19.32 -16.75 6.77
C ALA A 93 18.01 -16.29 7.46
N ALA A 94 18.00 -15.06 8.00
CA ALA A 94 16.76 -14.47 8.53
C ALA A 94 15.76 -14.15 7.41
N LEU A 95 16.24 -13.61 6.28
CA LEU A 95 15.41 -13.35 5.11
C LEU A 95 14.77 -14.62 4.56
N GLU A 96 15.50 -15.74 4.49
CA GLU A 96 14.95 -17.04 4.07
C GLU A 96 13.74 -17.47 4.93
N VAL A 97 13.77 -17.23 6.25
CA VAL A 97 12.63 -17.54 7.12
C VAL A 97 11.43 -16.63 6.81
N ILE A 98 11.70 -15.34 6.56
CA ILE A 98 10.67 -14.33 6.30
C ILE A 98 10.02 -14.57 4.94
N THR A 99 10.81 -14.72 3.87
CA THR A 99 10.31 -14.85 2.49
C THR A 99 9.52 -16.14 2.27
N ASN A 100 9.82 -17.21 3.01
CA ASN A 100 9.04 -18.45 2.99
C ASN A 100 7.64 -18.31 3.63
N LEU A 101 7.43 -17.34 4.52
CA LEU A 101 6.17 -17.18 5.24
C LEU A 101 5.36 -15.96 4.77
N VAL A 102 6.05 -14.90 4.34
CA VAL A 102 5.49 -13.60 3.98
C VAL A 102 5.65 -13.43 2.47
N PRO A 103 4.71 -13.97 1.66
CA PRO A 103 4.83 -14.00 0.20
C PRO A 103 4.91 -12.61 -0.44
N GLU A 104 4.39 -11.59 0.24
CA GLU A 104 4.46 -10.19 -0.19
C GLU A 104 5.81 -9.51 0.10
N THR A 105 6.79 -10.23 0.67
CA THR A 105 8.13 -9.68 0.89
C THR A 105 8.83 -9.47 -0.45
N VAL A 106 9.13 -8.22 -0.77
CA VAL A 106 9.89 -7.82 -1.96
C VAL A 106 11.11 -7.02 -1.52
N GLY A 107 12.27 -7.34 -2.06
CA GLY A 107 13.53 -6.66 -1.77
C GLY A 107 14.57 -6.94 -2.85
N GLY A 108 15.72 -6.28 -2.73
CA GLY A 108 16.84 -6.43 -3.66
C GLY A 108 18.09 -5.72 -3.16
N SER A 109 19.19 -5.86 -3.90
CA SER A 109 20.43 -5.13 -3.71
C SER A 109 20.75 -4.29 -4.95
N ALA A 110 21.40 -3.15 -4.76
CA ALA A 110 22.04 -2.40 -5.84
C ALA A 110 23.53 -2.70 -5.78
N ASP A 111 24.09 -3.21 -6.89
CA ASP A 111 25.47 -3.71 -7.05
C ASP A 111 26.52 -3.08 -6.10
#